data_AF-A0AAV2Q0S1-F1
#
_entry.id   AF-A0AAV2Q0S1-F1
#
_cell.length_a   1.000
_cell.length_b   1.000
_cell.length_c   1.000
_cell.angle_alpha   90.00
_cell.angle_beta   90.00
_cell.angle_gamma   90.00
#
_symmetry.space_group_name_H-M   'P 1'
#
loop_
_entity.id
_entity.type
_entity.pdbx_description
1 polymer ?
#
loop_
_entity_poly.entity_id
_entity_poly.type
_entity_poly.pdbx_seq_one_letter_code
_entity_poly.pdbx_strand_id
1 'polypeptide(L)'
;TFYTKVRKRISTFICCCFGPFQLLLYTMKLQLCNYSGLKIHPGHGKTMVRIDGKTYIFLNAKCAAAHLMKRNPREVPWTVLYRRKHKKGIEEESTKKRTRRAQKYQRAIVGASLTDIMAKRNMKPEVRKAQREQAIRAAKGKEQGC
;
A
#
# COMPACT_ATOMS: atom_id res chain seq x y z
N THR A 1 -18.67 -44.42 -37.62
CA THR A 1 -17.36 -44.68 -36.97
C THR A 1 -16.96 -43.47 -36.11
N PHE A 2 -17.76 -43.01 -35.16
CA PHE A 2 -17.81 -43.46 -33.74
C PHE A 2 -16.47 -43.68 -33.00
N TYR A 3 -15.32 -43.33 -33.58
CA TYR A 3 -14.01 -43.71 -33.04
C TYR A 3 -12.94 -42.61 -33.12
N THR A 4 -13.29 -41.34 -32.90
CA THR A 4 -12.27 -40.29 -32.69
C THR A 4 -12.64 -39.28 -31.59
N LYS A 5 -13.80 -39.41 -30.93
CA LYS A 5 -14.31 -38.41 -29.98
C LYS A 5 -14.24 -38.80 -28.49
N VAL A 6 -13.47 -39.84 -28.14
CA VAL A 6 -13.33 -40.33 -26.74
C VAL A 6 -11.86 -40.48 -26.31
N ARG A 7 -10.90 -39.81 -26.98
CA ARG A 7 -9.47 -39.87 -26.59
C ARG A 7 -8.84 -38.55 -26.14
N LYS A 8 -9.63 -37.47 -26.06
CA LYS A 8 -9.18 -36.16 -25.55
C LYS A 8 -9.80 -35.73 -24.21
N ARG A 9 -10.54 -36.63 -23.54
CA ARG A 9 -11.23 -36.33 -22.27
C ARG A 9 -10.74 -37.12 -21.05
N ILE A 10 -9.72 -37.98 -21.21
CA ILE A 10 -9.19 -38.83 -20.11
C ILE A 10 -7.74 -38.44 -19.73
N SER A 11 -7.14 -37.43 -20.38
CA SER A 11 -5.77 -37.00 -20.04
C SER A 11 -5.70 -35.77 -19.11
N THR A 12 -6.81 -35.09 -18.82
CA THR A 12 -6.82 -33.86 -18.01
C THR A 12 -7.40 -34.03 -16.61
N PHE A 13 -7.64 -35.27 -16.15
CA PHE A 13 -8.29 -35.53 -14.86
C PHE A 13 -7.42 -36.23 -13.80
N ILE A 14 -6.13 -36.52 -14.09
CA ILE A 14 -5.24 -37.28 -13.18
C ILE A 14 -3.91 -36.52 -12.93
N CYS A 15 -3.94 -35.18 -12.87
CA CYS A 15 -2.74 -34.44 -12.46
C CYS A 15 -3.06 -33.14 -11.70
N CYS A 16 -4.02 -33.19 -10.75
CA CYS A 16 -4.26 -32.10 -9.81
C CYS A 16 -4.28 -32.54 -8.33
N CYS A 17 -3.94 -33.79 -8.00
CA CYS A 17 -3.95 -34.28 -6.61
C CYS A 17 -2.57 -34.44 -5.96
N PHE A 18 -1.47 -34.25 -6.70
CA PHE A 18 -0.17 -34.00 -6.08
C PHE A 18 -0.01 -32.49 -5.97
N GLY A 19 -0.54 -31.95 -4.87
CA GLY A 19 -0.19 -30.61 -4.44
C GLY A 19 1.33 -30.46 -4.45
N PRO A 20 1.85 -29.23 -4.65
CA PRO A 20 3.26 -29.01 -4.42
C PRO A 20 3.49 -29.37 -2.95
N PHE A 21 4.08 -30.54 -2.70
CA PHE A 21 4.78 -30.83 -1.47
C PHE A 21 5.92 -29.82 -1.48
N GLN A 22 5.57 -28.61 -1.08
CA GLN A 22 6.43 -27.45 -0.99
C GLN A 22 7.48 -27.89 0.01
N LEU A 23 8.59 -28.40 -0.53
CA LEU A 23 9.83 -28.57 0.21
C LEU A 23 9.99 -27.28 0.97
N LEU A 24 9.74 -27.37 2.27
CA LEU A 24 9.89 -26.32 3.23
C LEU A 24 11.41 -26.13 3.31
N LEU A 25 11.98 -25.47 2.30
CA LEU A 25 13.34 -25.00 2.31
C LEU A 25 13.40 -24.04 3.49
N TYR A 26 13.92 -24.56 4.61
CA TYR A 26 14.14 -23.81 5.82
C TYR A 26 15.24 -22.78 5.53
N THR A 27 14.84 -21.67 4.91
CA THR A 27 15.73 -20.55 4.66
C THR A 27 16.03 -19.90 6.00
N MET A 28 17.27 -20.05 6.47
CA MET A 28 17.69 -19.47 7.73
C MET A 28 17.55 -17.95 7.67
N LYS A 29 16.77 -17.38 8.61
CA LYS A 29 16.47 -15.95 8.64
C LYS A 29 17.74 -15.14 8.90
N LEU A 30 18.15 -14.33 7.94
CA LEU A 30 19.23 -13.35 8.12
C LEU A 30 18.80 -12.30 9.14
N GLN A 31 19.59 -12.13 10.19
CA GLN A 31 19.36 -11.10 11.20
C GLN A 31 20.05 -9.80 10.77
N LEU A 32 19.67 -8.68 11.39
CA LEU A 32 20.34 -7.39 11.19
C LEU A 32 21.04 -6.98 12.48
N CYS A 33 22.28 -6.51 12.35
CA CYS A 33 23.01 -5.95 13.48
C CYS A 33 22.39 -4.63 13.94
N ASN A 34 22.02 -4.52 15.21
CA ASN A 34 21.41 -3.30 15.77
C ASN A 34 22.34 -2.08 15.72
N TYR A 35 23.66 -2.28 15.76
CA TYR A 35 24.64 -1.19 15.74
C TYR A 35 25.03 -0.79 14.31
N SER A 36 25.52 -1.75 13.52
CA SER A 36 26.06 -1.46 12.20
C SER A 36 25.02 -1.45 11.07
N GLY A 37 23.89 -2.14 11.26
CA GLY A 37 22.88 -2.33 10.22
C GLY A 37 23.27 -3.33 9.12
N LEU A 38 24.35 -4.10 9.33
CA LEU A 38 24.80 -5.15 8.42
C LEU A 38 24.01 -6.45 8.65
N LYS A 39 23.88 -7.26 7.60
CA LYS A 39 23.24 -8.58 7.66
C LYS A 39 24.15 -9.57 8.41
N ILE A 40 23.54 -10.36 9.30
CA ILE A 40 24.18 -11.40 10.09
C ILE A 40 23.68 -12.74 9.56
N HIS A 41 24.63 -13.56 9.11
CA HIS A 41 24.38 -14.93 8.68
C HIS A 41 24.32 -15.86 9.91
N PRO A 42 23.59 -16.98 9.84
CA PRO A 42 23.50 -17.93 10.95
C PRO A 42 24.90 -18.37 11.40
N GLY A 43 25.09 -18.54 12.72
CA GLY A 43 26.38 -18.90 13.32
C GLY A 43 27.32 -17.72 13.61
N HIS A 44 26.95 -16.49 13.26
CA HIS A 44 27.79 -15.31 13.52
C HIS A 44 27.22 -14.38 14.60
N GLY A 45 28.14 -13.71 15.28
CA GLY A 45 27.82 -12.63 16.20
C GLY A 45 27.39 -13.10 17.58
N LYS A 46 26.75 -12.18 18.31
CA LYS A 46 26.22 -12.45 19.65
C LYS A 46 24.98 -11.62 19.93
N THR A 47 24.12 -12.16 20.77
CA THR A 47 22.90 -11.50 21.23
C THR A 47 23.08 -11.07 22.67
N MET A 48 22.92 -9.77 22.95
CA MET A 48 22.91 -9.21 24.29
C MET A 48 21.47 -8.86 24.64
N VAL A 49 20.99 -9.36 25.78
CA VAL A 49 19.69 -8.98 26.34
C VAL A 49 19.95 -8.06 27.53
N ARG A 50 19.37 -6.87 27.51
CA ARG A 50 19.43 -5.92 28.64
C ARG A 50 18.35 -6.27 29.66
N ILE A 51 18.53 -5.80 30.90
CA ILE A 51 17.56 -5.95 32.01
C ILE A 51 16.17 -5.45 31.60
N ASP A 52 16.09 -4.39 30.79
CA ASP A 52 14.84 -3.83 30.25
C ASP A 52 14.09 -4.76 29.26
N GLY A 53 14.59 -5.98 29.01
CA GLY A 53 14.08 -6.92 28.02
C GLY A 53 14.44 -6.57 26.57
N LYS A 54 15.25 -5.53 26.35
CA LYS A 54 15.69 -5.12 25.01
C LYS A 54 16.80 -6.04 24.51
N THR A 55 16.55 -6.68 23.37
CA THR A 55 17.51 -7.56 22.71
C THR A 55 18.29 -6.80 21.64
N TYR A 56 19.62 -6.88 21.71
CA TYR A 56 20.54 -6.32 20.75
C TYR A 56 21.35 -7.44 20.11
N ILE A 57 21.28 -7.54 18.78
CA ILE A 57 22.03 -8.52 18.00
C ILE A 57 23.23 -7.79 17.39
N PHE A 58 24.43 -8.31 17.64
CA PHE A 58 25.69 -7.75 17.13
C PHE A 58 26.36 -8.70 16.17
N LEU A 59 26.87 -8.17 15.06
CA LEU A 59 27.65 -8.95 14.09
C LEU A 59 29.01 -9.38 14.65
N ASN A 60 29.77 -8.45 15.24
CA ASN A 60 31.16 -8.66 15.70
C ASN A 60 31.40 -8.04 17.08
N ALA A 61 32.49 -8.42 17.73
CA ALA A 61 32.95 -7.82 19.00
C ALA A 61 33.11 -6.30 18.91
N LYS A 62 33.58 -5.77 17.77
CA LYS A 62 33.65 -4.32 17.48
C LYS A 62 32.32 -3.59 17.71
N CYS A 63 31.22 -4.19 17.24
CA CYS A 63 29.88 -3.60 17.37
C CYS A 63 29.41 -3.61 18.83
N ALA A 64 29.67 -4.72 19.53
CA ALA A 64 29.30 -4.86 20.94
C ALA A 64 30.11 -3.91 21.85
N ALA A 65 31.42 -3.81 21.64
CA ALA A 65 32.28 -2.89 22.39
C ALA A 65 31.86 -1.43 22.17
N ALA A 66 31.58 -1.03 20.93
CA ALA A 66 31.11 0.31 20.63
C ALA A 66 29.75 0.62 21.28
N HIS A 67 28.85 -0.36 21.31
CA HIS A 67 27.57 -0.22 22.01
C HIS A 67 27.73 -0.10 23.53
N LEU A 68 28.63 -0.89 24.12
CA LEU A 68 28.92 -0.84 25.56
C LEU A 68 29.58 0.48 25.96
N MET A 69 30.47 1.00 25.12
CA MET A 69 31.03 2.35 25.23
C MET A 69 30.02 3.47 24.95
N LYS A 70 28.74 3.13 24.70
CA LYS A 70 27.64 4.07 24.41
C LYS A 70 27.91 5.01 23.23
N ARG A 71 28.74 4.59 22.26
CA ARG A 71 28.98 5.37 21.05
C ARG A 71 27.72 5.40 20.19
N ASN A 72 27.37 6.57 19.67
CA ASN A 72 26.18 6.71 18.83
C ASN A 72 26.48 6.21 17.41
N PRO A 73 25.76 5.19 16.88
CA PRO A 73 26.03 4.69 15.54
C PRO A 73 25.80 5.73 14.43
N ARG A 74 25.06 6.82 14.70
CA ARG A 74 24.83 7.93 13.74
C ARG A 74 26.03 8.85 13.54
N GLU A 75 27.03 8.77 14.41
CA GLU A 75 28.27 9.54 14.33
C GLU A 75 29.44 8.68 13.83
N VAL A 76 29.30 7.35 13.84
CA VAL A 76 30.35 6.43 13.41
C VAL A 76 30.29 6.20 11.89
N PRO A 77 31.30 6.63 11.11
CA PRO A 77 31.19 6.75 9.65
C PRO A 77 30.91 5.45 8.87
N TRP A 78 31.40 4.32 9.39
CA TRP A 78 31.30 3.02 8.71
C TRP A 78 29.95 2.32 8.90
N THR A 79 29.05 2.84 9.74
CA THR A 79 27.73 2.22 9.96
C THR A 79 26.75 2.57 8.85
N VAL A 80 25.78 1.70 8.61
CA VAL A 80 24.69 1.96 7.65
C VAL A 80 23.84 3.16 8.10
N LEU A 81 23.65 3.33 9.40
CA LEU A 81 22.87 4.45 9.97
C LEU A 81 23.53 5.80 9.70
N TYR A 82 24.86 5.89 9.84
CA TYR A 82 25.60 7.09 9.48
C TYR A 82 25.45 7.41 7.99
N ARG A 83 25.62 6.41 7.12
CA ARG A 83 25.51 6.59 5.66
C ARG A 83 24.11 7.08 5.26
N ARG A 84 23.04 6.57 5.90
CA ARG A 84 21.66 7.05 5.70
C ARG A 84 21.48 8.51 6.12
N LYS A 85 21.99 8.91 7.30
CA LYS A 85 21.94 10.30 7.78
C LYS A 85 22.63 11.26 6.82
N HIS A 86 23.79 10.86 6.29
CA HIS A 86 24.61 11.66 5.39
C HIS A 86 24.32 11.41 3.90
N LYS A 87 23.25 10.69 3.58
CA LYS A 87 22.81 10.37 2.20
C LYS A 87 23.93 9.76 1.32
N LYS A 88 24.85 9.02 1.91
CA LYS A 88 25.95 8.36 1.20
C LYS A 88 25.45 7.06 0.56
N GLY A 89 25.59 6.92 -0.76
CA GLY A 89 25.25 5.69 -1.49
C GLY A 89 23.76 5.46 -1.69
N ILE A 90 22.96 6.53 -1.67
CA ILE A 90 21.58 6.51 -2.18
C ILE A 90 21.68 7.06 -3.61
N GLU A 91 21.75 6.18 -4.61
CA GLU A 91 21.69 6.57 -6.03
C GLU A 91 20.25 6.83 -6.48
N GLU A 92 19.28 6.21 -5.80
CA GLU A 92 17.88 6.31 -6.18
C GLU A 92 17.25 7.55 -5.56
N GLU A 93 17.04 8.55 -6.41
CA GLU A 93 15.86 9.40 -6.44
C GLU A 93 14.70 8.72 -5.70
N SER A 94 14.58 8.97 -4.40
CA SER A 94 13.58 8.34 -3.56
C SER A 94 12.24 8.74 -4.14
N THR A 95 11.62 7.84 -4.89
CA THR A 95 10.41 8.14 -5.65
C THR A 95 9.40 8.65 -4.64
N LYS A 96 9.16 9.96 -4.64
CA LYS A 96 8.24 10.57 -3.69
C LYS A 96 6.94 9.82 -3.89
N LYS A 97 6.48 9.10 -2.87
CA LYS A 97 5.23 8.34 -2.94
C LYS A 97 4.11 9.37 -3.17
N ARG A 98 3.77 9.60 -4.44
CA ARG A 98 2.72 10.52 -4.85
C ARG A 98 1.42 9.90 -4.38
N THR A 99 0.79 10.51 -3.37
CA THR A 99 -0.51 10.07 -2.89
C THR A 99 -1.51 10.15 -4.03
N ARG A 100 -2.12 9.01 -4.40
CA ARG A 100 -3.18 8.95 -5.41
C ARG A 100 -4.43 9.63 -4.84
N ARG A 101 -4.81 10.81 -5.33
CA ARG A 101 -6.10 11.44 -5.02
C ARG A 101 -7.17 10.76 -5.89
N ALA A 102 -8.01 9.92 -5.30
CA ALA A 102 -9.14 9.32 -6.01
C ALA A 102 -10.36 10.25 -5.89
N GLN A 103 -10.78 10.86 -7.00
CA GLN A 103 -12.04 11.59 -7.06
C GLN A 103 -13.15 10.61 -7.49
N LYS A 104 -14.15 10.40 -6.63
CA LYS A 104 -15.30 9.54 -6.92
C LYS A 104 -16.45 10.41 -7.47
N TYR A 105 -17.06 10.00 -8.58
CA TYR A 105 -18.21 10.67 -9.19
C TYR A 105 -19.55 10.10 -8.71
N GLN A 106 -20.64 10.86 -8.90
CA GLN A 106 -22.01 10.48 -8.52
C GLN A 106 -22.51 9.23 -9.26
N ARG A 107 -23.11 8.32 -8.49
CA ARG A 107 -23.87 7.15 -8.97
C ARG A 107 -25.31 7.57 -9.29
N ALA A 108 -25.98 6.85 -10.19
CA ALA A 108 -27.41 7.01 -10.44
C ALA A 108 -28.21 6.69 -9.15
N ILE A 109 -29.29 7.43 -8.92
CA ILE A 109 -30.20 7.25 -7.78
C ILE A 109 -31.46 6.54 -8.30
N VAL A 110 -32.04 5.64 -7.51
CA VAL A 110 -33.30 4.97 -7.88
C VAL A 110 -34.39 6.03 -8.06
N GLY A 111 -34.99 6.11 -9.26
CA GLY A 111 -36.04 7.08 -9.60
C GLY A 111 -35.63 8.23 -10.53
N ALA A 112 -34.33 8.39 -10.84
CA ALA A 112 -33.88 9.29 -11.90
C ALA A 112 -32.63 8.73 -12.59
N SER A 113 -32.67 8.64 -13.92
CA SER A 113 -31.54 8.13 -14.69
C SER A 113 -30.36 9.13 -14.63
N LEU A 114 -29.14 8.62 -14.79
CA LEU A 114 -27.92 9.45 -14.76
C LEU A 114 -27.98 10.59 -15.81
N THR A 115 -28.63 10.34 -16.94
CA THR A 115 -28.82 11.28 -18.05
C THR A 115 -29.75 12.43 -17.68
N ASP A 116 -30.85 12.16 -16.96
CA ASP A 116 -31.80 13.20 -16.53
C ASP A 116 -31.17 14.17 -15.51
N ILE A 117 -30.32 13.62 -14.63
CA ILE A 117 -29.59 14.40 -13.62
C ILE A 117 -28.55 15.31 -14.30
N MET A 118 -27.85 14.81 -15.32
CA MET A 118 -26.90 15.62 -16.10
C MET A 118 -27.60 16.72 -16.89
N ALA A 119 -28.74 16.41 -17.53
CA ALA A 119 -29.51 17.40 -18.29
C ALA A 119 -29.96 18.57 -17.40
N LYS A 120 -30.53 18.28 -16.22
CA LYS A 120 -30.94 19.30 -15.26
C LYS A 120 -29.76 20.09 -14.69
N ARG A 121 -28.61 19.43 -14.45
CA ARG A 121 -27.39 20.08 -13.94
C ARG A 121 -26.72 20.99 -14.98
N ASN A 122 -26.86 20.70 -16.26
CA ASN A 122 -26.21 21.47 -17.33
C ASN A 122 -27.08 22.62 -17.87
N MET A 123 -28.30 22.79 -17.35
CA MET A 123 -29.13 23.95 -17.68
C MET A 123 -28.42 25.26 -17.35
N LYS A 124 -28.36 26.16 -18.33
CA LYS A 124 -27.75 27.50 -18.20
C LYS A 124 -28.40 28.27 -17.05
N PRO A 125 -27.63 29.10 -16.33
CA PRO A 125 -28.13 29.85 -15.17
C PRO A 125 -29.28 30.80 -15.53
N GLU A 126 -29.34 31.30 -16.76
CA GLU A 126 -30.43 32.14 -17.27
C GLU A 126 -31.78 31.42 -17.25
N VAL A 127 -31.82 30.17 -17.74
CA VAL A 127 -33.05 29.36 -17.77
C VAL A 127 -33.51 29.02 -16.35
N ARG A 128 -32.56 28.80 -15.43
CA ARG A 128 -32.88 28.58 -14.00
C ARG A 128 -33.47 29.81 -13.34
N LYS A 129 -32.94 31.00 -13.64
CA LYS A 129 -33.47 32.26 -13.12
C LYS A 129 -34.87 32.53 -13.64
N ALA A 130 -35.11 32.34 -14.94
CA ALA A 130 -36.43 32.51 -15.54
C ALA A 130 -37.48 31.57 -14.92
N GLN A 131 -37.16 30.28 -14.75
CA GLN A 131 -38.06 29.31 -14.08
C GLN A 131 -38.33 29.70 -12.62
N ARG A 132 -37.33 30.21 -11.90
CA ARG A 132 -37.47 30.68 -10.52
C ARG A 132 -38.38 31.90 -10.44
N GLU A 133 -38.21 32.87 -11.32
CA GLU A 133 -39.02 34.09 -11.37
C GLU A 133 -40.47 33.79 -11.73
N GLN A 134 -40.70 32.88 -12.69
CA GLN A 134 -42.03 32.39 -13.05
C GLN A 134 -42.70 31.69 -11.86
N ALA A 135 -41.97 30.85 -11.11
CA ALA A 135 -42.50 30.21 -9.92
C ALA A 135 -42.81 31.20 -8.79
N ILE A 136 -41.96 32.22 -8.57
CA ILE A 136 -42.20 33.28 -7.58
C ILE A 136 -43.44 34.10 -7.95
N ARG A 137 -43.59 34.46 -9.23
CA ARG A 137 -44.77 35.19 -9.72
C ARG A 137 -46.05 34.37 -9.53
N ALA A 138 -46.00 33.08 -9.85
CA ALA A 138 -47.13 32.17 -9.65
C ALA A 138 -47.48 31.96 -8.16
N ALA A 139 -46.48 31.95 -7.27
CA ALA A 139 -46.70 31.85 -5.83
C ALA A 139 -47.36 33.11 -5.26
N LYS A 140 -46.84 34.30 -5.61
CA LYS A 140 -47.42 35.59 -5.20
C LYS A 140 -48.85 35.79 -5.70
N GLY A 141 -49.15 35.33 -6.92
CA GLY A 141 -50.52 35.38 -7.45
C GLY A 141 -51.50 34.43 -6.75
N LYS A 142 -51.03 33.31 -6.20
CA LYS A 142 -51.85 32.41 -5.39
C LYS A 142 -52.08 32.94 -3.97
N GLU A 143 -51.09 33.63 -3.40
CA GLU A 143 -51.19 34.29 -2.09
C GLU A 143 -52.16 35.49 -2.10
N GLN A 144 -52.31 36.16 -3.25
CA GLN A 144 -53.29 37.23 -3.45
C GLN A 144 -54.71 36.72 -3.79
N GLY A 145 -54.85 35.40 -4.01
CA GLY A 145 -56.11 34.74 -4.39
C GLY A 145 -56.73 33.90 -3.26
N CYS A 146 -56.25 34.06 -2.03
CA CYS A 146 -56.85 33.56 -0.79
C CYS A 146 -57.08 34.76 0.14
#